data_AF-A0A381JAS7-F1
#
_entry.id   AF-A0A381JAS7-F1
#
_cell.length_a   1.000
_cell.length_b   1.000
_cell.length_c   1.000
_cell.angle_alpha   90.00
_cell.angle_beta   90.00
_cell.angle_gamma   90.00
#
_symmetry.space_group_name_H-M   'P 1'
#
loop_
_entity.id
_entity.type
_entity.pdbx_description
1 polymer ?
#
loop_
_entity_poly.entity_id
_entity_poly.type
_entity_poly.pdbx_seq_one_letter_code
_entity_poly.pdbx_strand_id
1 'polypeptide(L)' 'MIDIIHILGAAGSGTSTLGKKLENKLNYIHLDVDDYFWFPTNPPFLL' A
#
# COMPACT_ATOMS: atom_id res chain seq x y z
N MET A 1 12.40 18.66 -8.04
CA MET A 1 11.59 18.47 -6.82
C MET A 1 10.88 17.14 -6.98
N ILE A 2 10.88 16.29 -5.96
CA ILE A 2 10.22 14.98 -6.01
C ILE A 2 8.82 15.17 -5.44
N ASP A 3 7.80 14.68 -6.14
CA ASP A 3 6.39 14.82 -5.78
C ASP A 3 5.84 13.44 -5.39
N ILE A 4 5.72 13.20 -4.08
CA ILE A 4 5.34 11.92 -3.48
C ILE A 4 4.28 12.16 -2.41
N ILE A 5 3.23 11.33 -2.43
CA ILE A 5 2.19 11.29 -1.40
C ILE A 5 2.43 10.04 -0.54
N HIS A 6 2.69 10.24 0.75
CA HIS A 6 2.73 9.14 1.72
C HIS A 6 1.36 8.98 2.40
N ILE A 7 0.82 7.76 2.36
CA ILE A 7 -0.45 7.40 2.99
C ILE A 7 -0.14 6.50 4.18
N LEU A 8 -0.54 6.90 5.39
CA LEU A 8 -0.34 6.14 6.62
C LEU A 8 -1.68 5.90 7.33
N GLY A 9 -1.78 4.79 8.06
CA GLY A 9 -2.97 4.41 8.81
C GLY A 9 -2.80 3.06 9.51
N ALA A 10 -3.73 2.74 10.41
CA ALA A 10 -3.76 1.41 11.04
C ALA A 10 -4.18 0.32 10.05
N ALA A 11 -3.85 -0.94 10.32
CA ALA A 11 -4.30 -2.06 9.50
C ALA A 11 -5.84 -2.06 9.37
N GLY A 12 -6.35 -2.19 8.15
CA GLY A 12 -7.78 -2.12 7.86
C GLY A 12 -8.39 -0.71 7.79
N SER A 13 -7.60 0.37 7.94
CA SER A 13 -8.12 1.75 7.85
C SER A 13 -8.37 2.23 6.41
N GLY A 14 -8.16 1.37 5.40
CA GLY A 14 -8.43 1.69 3.99
C GLY A 14 -7.32 2.45 3.26
N THR A 15 -6.07 2.39 3.71
CA THR A 15 -4.91 3.03 3.05
C THR A 15 -4.75 2.57 1.60
N SER A 16 -4.79 1.27 1.33
CA SER A 16 -4.69 0.70 -0.02
C SER A 16 -5.84 1.14 -0.94
N THR A 17 -7.06 1.23 -0.40
CA THR A 17 -8.25 1.68 -1.14
C THR A 17 -8.13 3.16 -1.51
N LEU A 18 -7.66 4.00 -0.58
CA LEU A 18 -7.43 5.42 -0.83
C LEU A 18 -6.35 5.62 -1.88
N GLY A 19 -5.22 4.91 -1.77
CA GLY A 19 -4.10 5.03 -2.70
C GLY A 19 -4.47 4.66 -4.14
N LYS A 20 -5.16 3.54 -4.35
CA LYS A 20 -5.70 3.14 -5.67
C LYS A 20 -6.64 4.19 -6.27
N LYS A 21 -7.45 4.86 -5.44
CA LYS A 21 -8.36 5.91 -5.90
C LYS A 21 -7.61 7.18 -6.29
N LEU A 22 -6.54 7.51 -5.57
CA LEU A 22 -5.68 8.67 -5.87
C LEU A 22 -4.86 8.48 -7.14
N GLU A 23 -4.34 7.27 -7.39
CA GLU A 23 -3.66 6.90 -8.65
C GLU A 23 -4.52 7.30 -9.86
N ASN A 24 -5.77 6.82 -9.91
CA ASN A 24 -6.69 7.13 -11.01
C ASN A 24 -7.06 8.62 -11.10
N LYS A 25 -7.18 9.30 -9.96
CA LYS A 25 -7.67 10.69 -9.93
C LYS A 25 -6.58 11.72 -10.24
N LEU A 26 -5.34 11.43 -9.86
CA LEU A 26 -4.22 12.36 -9.93
C LEU A 26 -3.14 11.93 -10.93
N ASN A 27 -3.30 10.77 -11.59
CA ASN A 27 -2.32 10.19 -12.50
C ASN A 27 -0.96 9.90 -11.80
N TYR A 28 -1.03 9.38 -10.58
CA TYR A 28 0.13 8.85 -9.83
C TYR A 28 0.14 7.33 -9.96
N ILE A 29 1.27 6.70 -9.61
CA ILE A 29 1.35 5.24 -9.45
C ILE A 29 1.17 4.92 -7.97
N HIS A 30 0.26 4.00 -7.65
CA HIS A 30 0.09 3.51 -6.29
C HIS A 30 1.07 2.36 -6.00
N LEU A 31 1.91 2.53 -4.98
CA LEU A 31 2.85 1.52 -4.50
C LEU A 31 2.45 1.12 -3.07
N ASP A 32 1.91 -0.08 -2.89
CA ASP A 32 1.54 -0.59 -1.57
C ASP A 32 2.75 -1.31 -0.94
N VAL A 33 3.14 -0.92 0.27
CA VAL A 33 4.31 -1.49 0.95
C VAL A 33 4.15 -2.98 1.22
N ASP A 34 2.92 -3.46 1.42
CA ASP A 34 2.65 -4.87 1.66
C ASP A 34 3.05 -5.72 0.45
N ASP A 35 2.89 -5.20 -0.78
CA ASP A 35 3.26 -5.90 -2.02
C ASP A 35 4.79 -6.07 -2.19
N TYR A 36 5.61 -5.28 -1.48
CA TYR A 36 7.07 -5.28 -1.61
C TYR A 36 7.79 -5.90 -0.42
N PHE A 37 7.27 -5.72 0.80
CA PHE A 37 7.97 -6.13 2.02
C PHE A 37 7.46 -7.44 2.59
N TRP A 38 6.22 -7.85 2.29
CA TRP A 38 5.73 -9.15 2.74
C TRP A 38 6.21 -10.26 1.80
N PHE A 39 7.02 -11.16 2.35
CA PHE A 39 7.38 -12.41 1.70
C PHE A 39 6.59 -13.56 2.33
N PRO A 40 6.17 -14.56 1.54
CA PRO A 40 5.58 -15.77 2.09
C PRO A 40 6.58 -16.47 3.00
N THR A 41 6.12 -16.91 4.17
CA THR A 41 6.92 -17.72 5.10
C THR A 41 6.71 -19.21 4.84
N ASN A 42 7.71 -20.03 5.16
CA ASN A 42 7.57 -21.50 5.18
C ASN A 42 8.00 -22.06 6.56
N PRO A 43 7.07 -22.57 7.38
CA PRO A 43 5.63 -22.71 7.12
C PRO A 43 4.90 -21.36 7.05
N PRO A 44 3.70 -21.29 6.44
CA PRO A 44 2.86 -20.10 6.49
C PRO A 44 2.62 -19.67 7.94
N PHE A 45 2.52 -18.36 8.17
CA PHE A 45 2.15 -17.85 9.50
C PHE A 45 0.75 -18.38 9.84
N LEU A 46 0.68 -19.24 10.86
CA LEU A 46 -0.57 -19.79 11.37
C LEU A 46 -1.08 -18.87 12.49
N LEU A 47 -2.39 -18.57 12.46
CA LEU A 47 -3.10 -17.91 13.56
C LEU A 47 -3.41 -18.92 14.68
#